data_AF-A0A285VSN1-F1
#
_entry.id   AF-A0A285VSN1-F1
#
_cell.length_a   1.000
_cell.length_b   1.000
_cell.length_c   1.000
_cell.angle_alpha   90.00
_cell.angle_beta   90.00
_cell.angle_gamma   90.00
#
_symmetry.space_group_name_H-M   'P 1'
#
loop_
_entity.id
_entity.type
_entity.pdbx_description
1 polymer ?
#
loop_
_entity_poly.entity_id
_entity_poly.type
_entity_poly.pdbx_seq_one_letter_code
_entity_poly.pdbx_strand_id
1 'polypeptide(L)'
;MTGTPDEGQPQQHPAPPLPGPVEDVDRPMTIIGGPAAEDTPPWRAAPAQPPAYQHGGGSAAHLPARTGDPGTSLTGFFSTVRRTGRWEVPAVLSLVQGFSEVRLDLREAVVTSPVVELRIYGGFADCKIIVPPGVDVEWGGGASLFSDEKSDPPGARDPAMWRLKVLHYGAFSEIRVRTLAVGEVEPKWWRKFT
;
A
#
# COMPACT_ATOMS: atom_id res chain seq x y z
N MET A 1 6.02 22.84 -80.59
CA MET A 1 5.52 22.54 -79.23
C MET A 1 4.19 23.22 -79.11
N THR A 2 3.11 22.44 -79.25
CA THR A 2 1.72 22.90 -79.41
C THR A 2 0.97 22.46 -78.15
N GLY A 3 0.20 23.36 -77.54
CA GLY A 3 -0.62 23.04 -76.37
C GLY A 3 -1.96 22.42 -76.74
N THR A 4 -2.51 21.59 -75.86
CA THR A 4 -3.94 21.46 -75.56
C THR A 4 -4.06 20.95 -74.11
N PRO A 5 -4.92 21.54 -73.26
CA PRO A 5 -5.04 21.20 -71.84
C PRO A 5 -6.29 20.37 -71.51
N ASP A 6 -6.29 19.89 -70.26
CA ASP A 6 -7.42 19.49 -69.41
C ASP A 6 -8.09 18.12 -69.67
N GLU A 7 -7.86 17.20 -68.74
CA GLU A 7 -8.91 16.26 -68.32
C GLU A 7 -8.73 15.98 -66.82
N GLY A 8 -9.74 16.39 -66.06
CA GLY A 8 -9.73 16.40 -64.61
C GLY A 8 -9.82 15.00 -64.00
N GLN A 9 -9.20 14.86 -62.84
CA GLN A 9 -9.48 13.76 -61.93
C GLN A 9 -9.92 14.33 -60.57
N PRO A 10 -11.09 13.89 -60.05
CA PRO A 10 -11.81 14.60 -59.01
C PRO A 10 -11.07 14.62 -57.67
N GLN A 11 -11.06 15.80 -57.05
CA GLN A 11 -10.59 16.04 -55.69
C GLN A 11 -11.36 15.16 -54.72
N GLN A 12 -10.70 14.13 -54.17
CA GLN A 12 -11.24 13.33 -53.08
C GLN A 12 -11.27 14.19 -51.81
N HIS A 13 -12.43 14.77 -51.53
CA HIS A 13 -12.72 15.36 -50.23
C HIS A 13 -12.65 14.27 -49.15
N PRO A 14 -11.91 14.48 -48.05
CA PRO A 14 -11.93 13.54 -46.93
C PRO A 14 -13.33 13.51 -46.31
N ALA A 15 -13.85 12.30 -46.08
CA ALA A 15 -15.12 12.09 -45.41
C ALA A 15 -15.11 12.73 -44.01
N PRO A 16 -16.23 13.33 -43.55
CA PRO A 16 -16.31 13.84 -42.19
C PRO A 16 -16.14 12.68 -41.19
N PRO A 17 -15.46 12.89 -40.05
CA PRO A 17 -15.30 11.86 -39.04
C PRO A 17 -16.66 11.42 -38.48
N LEU A 18 -16.81 10.11 -38.28
CA LEU A 18 -17.98 9.55 -37.59
C LEU A 18 -18.08 10.17 -36.18
N PRO A 19 -19.29 10.55 -35.72
CA PRO A 19 -19.47 11.01 -34.35
C PRO A 19 -19.06 9.88 -33.38
N GLY A 20 -18.19 10.21 -32.43
CA GLY A 20 -17.81 9.30 -31.35
C GLY A 20 -19.00 8.91 -30.48
N PRO A 21 -18.87 7.87 -29.63
CA PRO A 21 -19.94 7.50 -28.71
C PRO A 21 -20.24 8.69 -27.80
N VAL A 22 -21.48 9.17 -27.83
CA VAL A 22 -21.96 10.15 -26.85
C VAL A 22 -21.99 9.46 -25.49
N GLU A 23 -21.29 10.05 -24.52
CA GLU A 23 -21.35 9.68 -23.10
C GLU A 23 -22.78 9.90 -22.60
N ASP A 24 -23.54 8.81 -22.49
CA ASP A 24 -24.84 8.79 -21.82
C ASP A 24 -24.61 8.59 -20.31
N VAL A 25 -24.04 9.62 -19.66
CA VAL A 25 -23.60 9.60 -18.25
C VAL A 25 -24.70 10.07 -17.29
N ASP A 26 -25.87 10.47 -17.80
CA ASP A 26 -26.91 11.15 -17.00
C ASP A 26 -28.20 10.34 -16.83
N ARG A 27 -28.15 9.01 -16.98
CA ARG A 27 -29.28 8.14 -16.64
C ARG A 27 -29.27 7.79 -15.15
N PRO A 28 -30.28 8.21 -14.36
CA PRO A 28 -30.42 7.72 -13.00
C PRO A 28 -30.71 6.22 -13.03
N MET A 29 -29.74 5.45 -12.52
CA MET A 29 -29.85 4.00 -12.31
C MET A 29 -30.97 3.73 -11.29
N THR A 30 -32.17 3.43 -11.79
CA THR A 30 -33.30 3.03 -10.94
C THR A 30 -32.98 1.64 -10.39
N ILE A 31 -32.59 1.57 -9.12
CA ILE A 31 -32.50 0.30 -8.40
C ILE A 31 -33.93 -0.24 -8.30
N ILE A 32 -34.24 -1.23 -9.14
CA ILE A 32 -35.44 -2.03 -8.99
C ILE A 32 -35.25 -2.86 -7.71
N GLY A 33 -35.92 -2.47 -6.63
CA GLY A 33 -36.00 -3.26 -5.41
C GLY A 33 -36.72 -4.58 -5.69
N GLY A 34 -35.96 -5.67 -5.76
CA GLY A 34 -36.50 -7.01 -5.81
C GLY A 34 -36.93 -7.51 -4.42
N PRO A 35 -37.75 -8.57 -4.35
CA PRO A 35 -38.39 -9.07 -3.12
C PRO A 35 -37.43 -9.68 -2.07
N ALA A 36 -36.12 -9.52 -2.21
CA ALA A 36 -35.12 -10.02 -1.27
C ALA A 36 -34.83 -9.07 -0.09
N ALA A 37 -35.59 -7.97 0.03
CA ALA A 37 -35.41 -6.97 1.08
C ALA A 37 -36.17 -7.26 2.40
N GLU A 38 -36.95 -8.35 2.48
CA GLU A 38 -37.88 -8.58 3.60
C GLU A 38 -37.44 -9.64 4.63
N ASP A 39 -36.33 -10.36 4.45
CA ASP A 39 -35.90 -11.39 5.42
C ASP A 39 -34.77 -10.92 6.35
N THR A 40 -35.01 -9.83 7.09
CA THR A 40 -34.20 -9.54 8.29
C THR A 40 -34.96 -10.05 9.52
N PRO A 41 -34.52 -11.16 10.16
CA PRO A 41 -35.16 -11.62 11.39
C PRO A 41 -34.97 -10.60 12.52
N PRO A 42 -35.99 -10.34 13.36
CA PRO A 42 -35.84 -9.47 14.51
C PRO A 42 -34.93 -10.17 15.51
N TRP A 43 -33.70 -9.69 15.66
CA TRP A 43 -32.77 -10.21 16.64
C TRP A 43 -33.38 -10.06 18.04
N ARG A 44 -33.87 -11.16 18.60
CA ARG A 44 -34.25 -11.28 20.00
C ARG A 44 -33.10 -11.99 20.71
N ALA A 45 -32.46 -11.30 21.66
CA ALA A 45 -31.45 -11.92 22.50
C ALA A 45 -32.08 -13.06 23.30
N ALA A 46 -31.61 -14.29 23.09
CA ALA A 46 -31.96 -15.43 23.94
C ALA A 46 -31.28 -15.25 25.32
N PRO A 47 -31.94 -15.58 26.45
CA PRO A 47 -31.28 -15.57 27.74
C PRO A 47 -30.15 -16.62 27.76
N ALA A 48 -28.95 -16.18 28.14
CA ALA A 48 -27.76 -17.01 28.24
C ALA A 48 -27.95 -18.13 29.27
N GLN A 49 -27.74 -19.39 28.86
CA GLN A 49 -27.57 -20.52 29.77
C GLN A 49 -26.06 -20.75 29.97
N PRO A 50 -25.52 -20.64 31.19
CA PRO A 50 -24.11 -20.98 31.43
C PRO A 50 -23.95 -22.51 31.48
N PRO A 51 -23.00 -23.11 30.74
CA PRO A 51 -22.63 -24.50 30.99
C PRO A 51 -21.86 -24.59 32.31
N ALA A 52 -22.26 -25.56 33.13
CA ALA A 52 -21.71 -25.86 34.43
C ALA A 52 -20.19 -26.11 34.39
N TYR A 53 -19.48 -25.56 35.37
CA TYR A 53 -18.06 -25.79 35.59
C TYR A 53 -17.82 -27.28 35.92
N GLN A 54 -17.06 -27.98 35.08
CA GLN A 54 -16.36 -29.20 35.48
C GLN A 54 -14.87 -28.92 35.59
N HIS A 55 -14.38 -28.91 36.83
CA HIS A 55 -12.97 -28.83 37.16
C HIS A 55 -12.31 -30.19 36.85
N GLY A 56 -11.39 -30.20 35.90
CA GLY A 56 -10.49 -31.32 35.63
C GLY A 56 -9.15 -30.77 35.15
N GLY A 57 -8.15 -30.82 36.03
CA GLY A 57 -6.85 -30.19 35.84
C GLY A 57 -6.07 -30.72 34.64
N GLY A 58 -5.58 -29.78 33.85
CA GLY A 58 -4.53 -29.97 32.86
C GLY A 58 -4.00 -28.59 32.50
N SER A 59 -2.80 -28.25 32.96
CA SER A 59 -2.09 -27.05 32.55
C SER A 59 -1.88 -27.12 31.04
N ALA A 60 -2.80 -26.53 30.28
CA ALA A 60 -2.61 -26.29 28.87
C ALA A 60 -1.45 -25.30 28.78
N ALA A 61 -0.29 -25.81 28.35
CA ALA A 61 0.85 -25.00 28.00
C ALA A 61 0.38 -23.80 27.17
N HIS A 62 0.91 -22.61 27.49
CA HIS A 62 0.74 -21.42 26.69
C HIS A 62 1.34 -21.71 25.31
N LEU A 63 0.52 -22.22 24.39
CA LEU A 63 0.87 -22.33 22.99
C LEU A 63 1.14 -20.89 22.53
N PRO A 64 2.30 -20.57 21.92
CA PRO A 64 2.52 -19.25 21.38
C PRO A 64 1.37 -18.94 20.43
N ALA A 65 0.80 -17.74 20.56
CA ALA A 65 -0.18 -17.22 19.64
C ALA A 65 0.27 -17.52 18.21
N ARG A 66 -0.61 -18.11 17.39
CA ARG A 66 -0.31 -18.40 15.98
C ARG A 66 0.27 -17.13 15.34
N THR A 67 1.53 -17.18 14.96
CA THR A 67 2.15 -16.18 14.10
C THR A 67 1.32 -16.08 12.81
N GLY A 68 0.83 -14.89 12.52
CA GLY A 68 0.22 -14.56 11.24
C GLY A 68 -1.29 -14.37 11.32
N ASP A 69 -1.70 -13.21 11.85
CA ASP A 69 -2.73 -12.47 11.11
C ASP A 69 -2.23 -12.37 9.66
N PRO A 70 -3.02 -12.70 8.61
CA PRO A 70 -2.60 -12.52 7.23
C PRO A 70 -2.26 -11.04 7.01
N GLY A 71 -1.00 -10.70 7.25
CA GLY A 71 -0.50 -9.35 7.12
C GLY A 71 -0.85 -8.83 5.74
N THR A 72 -1.36 -7.60 5.68
CA THR A 72 -1.64 -6.95 4.40
C THR A 72 -0.37 -6.99 3.55
N SER A 73 -0.48 -7.46 2.30
CA SER A 73 0.63 -7.52 1.37
C SER A 73 0.50 -6.42 0.33
N LEU A 74 1.62 -5.77 0.02
CA LEU A 74 1.77 -4.81 -1.05
C LEU A 74 2.69 -5.41 -2.12
N THR A 75 2.29 -5.31 -3.38
CA THR A 75 3.04 -5.91 -4.50
C THR A 75 3.38 -4.86 -5.53
N GLY A 76 4.64 -4.84 -5.98
CA GLY A 76 5.10 -3.93 -7.03
C GLY A 76 6.11 -4.60 -7.95
N PHE A 77 5.72 -4.89 -9.19
CA PHE A 77 6.64 -5.38 -10.22
C PHE A 77 6.60 -4.44 -11.42
N PHE A 78 7.76 -3.99 -11.90
CA PHE A 78 7.86 -3.03 -13.01
C PHE A 78 6.98 -1.80 -12.82
N SER A 79 6.91 -1.29 -11.58
CA SER A 79 5.91 -0.30 -11.19
C SER A 79 6.41 0.65 -10.11
N THR A 80 5.62 1.69 -9.85
CA THR A 80 5.78 2.55 -8.68
C THR A 80 4.61 2.35 -7.74
N VAL A 81 4.89 2.08 -6.47
CA VAL A 81 3.88 1.90 -5.44
C VAL A 81 4.01 2.98 -4.38
N ARG A 82 2.89 3.65 -4.07
CA ARG A 82 2.85 4.69 -3.03
C ARG A 82 1.74 4.42 -2.03
N ARG A 83 2.05 4.58 -0.76
CA ARG A 83 1.09 4.61 0.36
C ARG A 83 1.38 5.84 1.20
N THR A 84 0.43 6.76 1.26
CA THR A 84 0.57 8.07 1.90
C THR A 84 -0.76 8.48 2.52
N GLY A 85 -0.73 9.41 3.48
CA GLY A 85 -1.92 9.86 4.18
C GLY A 85 -2.41 8.85 5.21
N ARG A 86 -3.70 8.91 5.52
CA ARG A 86 -4.32 8.06 6.55
C ARG A 86 -4.68 6.68 5.99
N TRP A 87 -3.96 5.66 6.43
CA TRP A 87 -4.24 4.25 6.15
C TRP A 87 -3.85 3.40 7.35
N GLU A 88 -4.49 2.25 7.53
CA GLU A 88 -4.19 1.35 8.64
C GLU A 88 -2.97 0.49 8.31
N VAL A 89 -1.94 0.58 9.16
CA VAL A 89 -0.72 -0.21 9.03
C VAL A 89 -0.91 -1.48 9.86
N PRO A 90 -0.90 -2.67 9.23
CA PRO A 90 -1.00 -3.91 9.99
C PRO A 90 0.26 -4.10 10.86
N ALA A 91 0.13 -4.91 11.91
CA ALA A 91 1.27 -5.33 12.75
C ALA A 91 2.39 -5.98 11.92
N VAL A 92 2.03 -6.67 10.84
CA VAL A 92 2.96 -7.26 9.88
C VAL A 92 2.56 -6.80 8.48
N LEU A 93 3.44 -6.06 7.81
CA LEU A 93 3.27 -5.59 6.44
C LEU A 93 4.28 -6.32 5.55
N SER A 94 3.78 -7.05 4.55
CA SER A 94 4.65 -7.70 3.56
C SER A 94 4.72 -6.86 2.29
N LEU A 95 5.93 -6.63 1.79
CA LEU A 95 6.19 -5.95 0.53
C LEU A 95 6.91 -6.92 -0.40
N VAL A 96 6.26 -7.31 -1.49
CA VAL A 96 6.84 -8.18 -2.52
C VAL A 96 7.10 -7.34 -3.76
N GLN A 97 8.36 -7.17 -4.15
CA GLN A 97 8.71 -6.17 -5.15
C GLN A 97 9.84 -6.58 -6.10
N GLY A 98 9.87 -5.97 -7.28
CA GLY A 98 11.00 -6.09 -8.20
C GLY A 98 10.93 -5.13 -9.39
N PHE A 99 12.08 -4.59 -9.79
CA PHE A 99 12.13 -3.55 -10.83
C PHE A 99 11.17 -2.40 -10.54
N SER A 100 11.15 -1.93 -9.29
CA SER A 100 10.11 -1.04 -8.79
C SER A 100 10.64 0.02 -7.85
N GLU A 101 9.84 1.09 -7.70
CA GLU A 101 10.03 2.08 -6.64
C GLU A 101 8.85 2.01 -5.67
N VAL A 102 9.13 1.90 -4.38
CA VAL A 102 8.10 1.86 -3.33
C VAL A 102 8.32 2.99 -2.35
N ARG A 103 7.25 3.77 -2.10
CA ARG A 103 7.23 4.84 -1.09
C ARG A 103 6.13 4.59 -0.07
N LEU A 104 6.54 4.31 1.17
CA LEU A 104 5.65 4.17 2.31
C LEU A 104 5.82 5.39 3.21
N ASP A 105 4.77 6.20 3.35
CA ASP A 105 4.72 7.32 4.28
C ASP A 105 3.83 6.94 5.46
N LEU A 106 4.48 6.75 6.61
CA LEU A 106 3.86 6.33 7.87
C LEU A 106 3.58 7.51 8.80
N ARG A 107 3.84 8.75 8.36
CA ARG A 107 3.67 9.94 9.20
C ARG A 107 2.22 10.23 9.57
N GLU A 108 1.31 9.98 8.64
CA GLU A 108 -0.15 10.15 8.81
C GLU A 108 -0.88 8.81 8.94
N ALA A 109 -0.14 7.70 8.93
CA ALA A 109 -0.70 6.37 8.96
C ALA A 109 -1.19 6.01 10.37
N VAL A 110 -2.21 5.16 10.43
CA VAL A 110 -2.79 4.68 11.69
C VAL A 110 -2.11 3.38 12.05
N VAL A 111 -1.25 3.43 13.07
CA VAL A 111 -0.55 2.26 13.60
C VAL A 111 -1.24 1.85 14.90
N THR A 112 -1.80 0.65 14.93
CA THR A 112 -2.54 0.10 16.09
C THR A 112 -1.67 -0.82 16.95
N SER A 113 -0.47 -1.17 16.48
CA SER A 113 0.44 -2.12 17.12
C SER A 113 1.68 -1.42 17.68
N PRO A 114 2.22 -1.87 18.84
CA PRO A 114 3.44 -1.29 19.42
C PRO A 114 4.69 -1.58 18.60
N VAL A 115 4.62 -2.58 17.72
CA VAL A 115 5.67 -2.95 16.78
C VAL A 115 5.00 -3.21 15.43
N VAL A 116 5.56 -2.61 14.39
CA VAL A 116 5.25 -2.91 12.99
C VAL A 116 6.43 -3.66 12.39
N GLU A 117 6.19 -4.86 11.92
CA GLU A 117 7.16 -5.66 11.19
C GLU A 117 6.96 -5.48 9.69
N LEU A 118 7.94 -4.85 9.03
CA LEU A 118 7.95 -4.66 7.59
C LEU A 118 8.86 -5.72 6.96
N ARG A 119 8.26 -6.69 6.27
CA ARG A 119 8.96 -7.76 5.57
C ARG A 119 9.06 -7.41 4.10
N ILE A 120 10.27 -7.26 3.60
CA ILE A 120 10.54 -6.83 2.23
C ILE A 120 11.17 -8.01 1.49
N TYR A 121 10.54 -8.40 0.38
CA TYR A 121 10.95 -9.50 -0.47
C TYR A 121 11.20 -9.02 -1.89
N GLY A 122 12.30 -9.47 -2.48
CA GLY A 122 12.63 -9.25 -3.88
C GLY A 122 13.79 -8.29 -4.10
N GLY A 123 13.96 -7.77 -5.31
CA GLY A 123 15.23 -7.14 -5.69
C GLY A 123 15.15 -6.27 -6.92
N PHE A 124 16.24 -5.58 -7.26
CA PHE A 124 16.25 -4.55 -8.31
C PHE A 124 15.21 -3.46 -8.03
N ALA A 125 15.11 -3.02 -6.78
CA ALA A 125 14.05 -2.12 -6.34
C ALA A 125 14.55 -1.12 -5.30
N ASP A 126 13.91 0.06 -5.31
CA ASP A 126 14.15 1.11 -4.33
C ASP A 126 12.95 1.21 -3.39
N CYS A 127 13.19 1.14 -2.08
CA CYS A 127 12.17 1.24 -1.06
C CYS A 127 12.47 2.41 -0.11
N LYS A 128 11.65 3.44 -0.15
CA LYS A 128 11.70 4.57 0.78
C LYS A 128 10.57 4.46 1.80
N ILE A 129 10.95 4.38 3.07
CA ILE A 129 10.03 4.36 4.20
C ILE A 129 10.22 5.66 4.98
N ILE A 130 9.14 6.37 5.27
CA ILE A 130 9.15 7.62 6.03
C ILE A 130 8.39 7.38 7.32
N VAL A 131 9.04 7.58 8.45
CA VAL A 131 8.47 7.45 9.79
C VAL A 131 8.36 8.82 10.46
N PRO A 132 7.37 9.03 11.34
CA PRO A 132 7.32 10.22 12.17
C PRO A 132 8.45 10.21 13.22
N PRO A 133 8.84 11.38 13.76
CA PRO A 133 9.80 11.47 14.86
C PRO A 133 9.37 10.66 16.08
N GLY A 134 10.35 10.14 16.82
CA GLY A 134 10.13 9.33 18.03
C GLY A 134 9.97 7.82 17.78
N VAL A 135 9.67 7.41 16.53
CA VAL A 135 9.64 5.99 16.13
C VAL A 135 11.05 5.43 16.12
N ASP A 136 11.26 4.34 16.86
CA ASP A 136 12.52 3.60 16.82
C ASP A 136 12.53 2.65 15.60
N VAL A 137 13.65 2.64 14.88
CA VAL A 137 13.83 1.81 13.69
C VAL A 137 14.89 0.77 13.99
N GLU A 138 14.51 -0.49 13.88
CA GLU A 138 15.37 -1.65 14.07
C GLU A 138 15.49 -2.41 12.74
N TRP A 139 16.73 -2.66 12.32
CA TRP A 139 17.01 -3.61 11.25
C TRP A 139 16.98 -5.01 11.85
N GLY A 140 15.99 -5.81 11.43
CA GLY A 140 15.84 -7.19 11.83
C GLY A 140 16.76 -8.13 11.04
N GLY A 141 16.59 -9.43 11.27
CA GLY A 141 17.26 -10.46 10.47
C GLY A 141 16.75 -10.48 9.02
N GLY A 142 17.62 -10.88 8.10
CA GLY A 142 17.35 -10.88 6.68
C GLY A 142 18.47 -11.51 5.86
N ALA A 143 18.28 -11.61 4.55
CA ALA A 143 19.29 -12.03 3.59
C ALA A 143 19.33 -11.01 2.45
N SER A 144 20.25 -10.05 2.56
CA SER A 144 20.38 -8.91 1.67
C SER A 144 21.69 -9.00 0.91
N LEU A 145 21.63 -9.21 -0.41
CA LEU A 145 22.81 -9.43 -1.26
C LEU A 145 23.01 -8.24 -2.20
N PHE A 146 24.17 -7.58 -2.13
CA PHE A 146 24.45 -6.39 -2.95
C PHE A 146 23.39 -5.29 -2.79
N SER A 147 22.91 -5.09 -1.56
CA SER A 147 21.89 -4.11 -1.22
C SER A 147 22.40 -3.10 -0.21
N ASP A 148 21.82 -1.90 -0.23
CA ASP A 148 22.07 -0.83 0.73
C ASP A 148 20.87 -0.71 1.69
N GLU A 149 21.13 -0.80 3.00
CA GLU A 149 20.12 -0.59 4.05
C GLU A 149 20.54 0.61 4.90
N LYS A 150 19.75 1.68 4.87
CA LYS A 150 20.10 2.95 5.51
C LYS A 150 18.91 3.47 6.30
N SER A 151 19.12 3.79 7.56
CA SER A 151 18.18 4.57 8.37
C SER A 151 18.84 5.89 8.75
N ASP A 152 18.02 6.93 8.92
CA ASP A 152 18.51 8.15 9.58
C ASP A 152 19.09 7.80 10.98
N PRO A 153 20.06 8.60 11.47
CA PRO A 153 20.59 8.39 12.81
C PRO A 153 19.46 8.34 13.84
N PRO A 154 19.56 7.48 14.86
CA PRO A 154 18.53 7.40 15.90
C PRO A 154 18.35 8.79 16.53
N GLY A 155 17.15 9.34 16.37
CA GLY A 155 16.74 10.57 17.04
C GLY A 155 16.44 10.33 18.53
N ALA A 156 15.84 11.33 19.19
CA ALA A 156 15.29 11.12 20.53
C ALA A 156 14.20 10.03 20.47
N ARG A 157 14.50 8.86 21.04
CA ARG A 157 13.57 7.74 21.15
C ARG A 157 12.47 8.11 22.13
N ASP A 158 11.22 7.92 21.74
CA ASP A 158 10.08 8.05 22.62
C ASP A 158 9.53 6.65 22.96
N PRO A 159 9.65 6.18 24.21
CA PRO A 159 9.10 4.89 24.64
C PRO A 159 7.58 4.75 24.45
N ALA A 160 6.84 5.86 24.33
CA ALA A 160 5.41 5.85 24.05
C ALA A 160 5.08 5.65 22.56
N MET A 161 6.08 5.77 21.68
CA MET A 161 5.91 5.55 20.24
C MET A 161 6.07 4.08 19.87
N TRP A 162 5.44 3.72 18.76
CA TRP A 162 5.58 2.41 18.15
C TRP A 162 6.97 2.26 17.51
N ARG A 163 7.37 1.01 17.26
CA ARG A 163 8.67 0.65 16.69
C ARG A 163 8.51 0.03 15.31
N LEU A 164 9.42 0.37 14.40
CA LEU A 164 9.50 -0.25 13.08
C LEU A 164 10.62 -1.28 13.05
N LYS A 165 10.29 -2.54 12.79
CA LYS A 165 11.28 -3.60 12.52
C LYS A 165 11.29 -3.91 11.04
N VAL A 166 12.43 -3.74 10.38
CA VAL A 166 12.57 -3.97 8.94
C VAL A 166 13.33 -5.27 8.70
N LEU A 167 12.72 -6.22 8.00
CA LEU A 167 13.36 -7.46 7.57
C LEU A 167 13.43 -7.45 6.05
N HIS A 168 14.60 -7.70 5.49
CA HIS A 168 14.80 -7.68 4.05
C HIS A 168 15.38 -9.01 3.55
N TYR A 169 14.74 -9.54 2.52
CA TYR A 169 15.10 -10.78 1.84
C TYR A 169 15.16 -10.48 0.34
N GLY A 170 16.36 -10.15 -0.15
CA GLY A 170 16.48 -9.54 -1.45
C GLY A 170 17.89 -9.32 -1.94
N ALA A 171 17.99 -8.79 -3.14
CA ALA A 171 19.26 -8.46 -3.75
C ALA A 171 19.18 -7.23 -4.65
N PHE A 172 20.29 -6.52 -4.82
CA PHE A 172 20.39 -5.36 -5.72
C PHE A 172 19.31 -4.31 -5.45
N SER A 173 19.15 -3.92 -4.20
CA SER A 173 18.09 -3.00 -3.76
C SER A 173 18.61 -1.95 -2.81
N GLU A 174 17.98 -0.77 -2.80
CA GLU A 174 18.18 0.23 -1.75
C GLU A 174 16.93 0.30 -0.87
N ILE A 175 17.13 0.17 0.45
CA ILE A 175 16.09 0.39 1.45
C ILE A 175 16.51 1.54 2.33
N ARG A 176 15.70 2.60 2.33
CA ARG A 176 16.00 3.84 3.02
C ARG A 176 14.86 4.23 3.95
N VAL A 177 15.14 4.24 5.25
CA VAL A 177 14.23 4.74 6.28
C VAL A 177 14.61 6.18 6.63
N ARG A 178 13.64 7.09 6.55
CA ARG A 178 13.82 8.50 6.89
C ARG A 178 12.88 8.90 8.02
N THR A 179 13.38 9.72 8.91
CA THR A 179 12.58 10.31 10.00
C THR A 179 12.24 11.74 9.61
N LEU A 180 10.97 12.02 9.37
CA LEU A 180 10.49 13.36 8.98
C LEU A 180 9.20 13.69 9.70
N ALA A 181 9.03 14.96 10.13
CA ALA A 181 7.78 15.40 10.72
C ALA A 181 6.64 15.44 9.67
N VAL A 182 5.39 15.39 10.15
CA VAL A 182 4.21 15.58 9.28
C VAL A 182 4.30 16.95 8.60
N GLY A 183 4.14 17.01 7.28
CA GLY A 183 4.24 18.25 6.50
C GLY A 183 5.67 18.71 6.16
N GLU A 184 6.71 18.10 6.73
CA GLU A 184 8.08 18.34 6.32
C GLU A 184 8.32 17.75 4.93
N VAL A 185 8.71 18.61 3.98
CA VAL A 185 8.99 18.19 2.60
C VAL A 185 10.47 17.88 2.51
N GLU A 186 10.80 16.67 2.02
CA GLU A 186 12.18 16.23 1.77
C GLU A 186 12.97 17.34 1.06
N PRO A 187 14.12 17.79 1.62
CA PRO A 187 14.87 18.88 1.03
C PRO A 187 15.34 18.49 -0.38
N LYS A 188 14.82 19.19 -1.39
CA LYS A 188 15.23 19.04 -2.78
C LYS A 188 16.63 19.64 -2.96
N TRP A 189 17.65 18.84 -2.70
CA TRP A 189 19.08 19.18 -2.82
C TRP A 189 19.50 19.70 -4.22
N TRP A 190 18.66 19.49 -5.24
CA TRP A 190 18.82 19.91 -6.64
C TRP A 190 18.46 21.38 -6.89
N ARG A 191 17.94 22.11 -5.89
CA ARG A 191 17.71 23.57 -5.99
C ARG A 191 18.91 24.44 -5.65
N LYS A 192 20.09 23.86 -5.37
CA LYS A 192 21.31 24.59 -4.99
C LYS A 192 22.26 24.92 -6.17
N PHE A 193 21.85 24.66 -7.41
CA PHE A 193 22.68 24.87 -8.61
C PHE A 193 22.03 25.80 -9.66
N THR A 194 21.20 26.75 -9.25
CA THR A 194 20.67 27.81 -10.14
C THR A 194 20.86 29.17 -9.48
#